data_AF-A0A2H6K9B7-F1
#
_entry.id   AF-A0A2H6K9B7-F1
#
_cell.length_a   1.000
_cell.length_b   1.000
_cell.length_c   1.000
_cell.angle_alpha   90.00
_cell.angle_beta   90.00
_cell.angle_gamma   90.00
#
_symmetry.space_group_name_H-M   'P 1'
#
loop_
_entity.id
_entity.type
_entity.pdbx_description
1 polymer ?
#
loop_
_entity_poly.entity_id
_entity_poly.type
_entity_poly.pdbx_seq_one_letter_code
_entity_poly.pdbx_strand_id
1 'polypeptide(L)'
;MTCDATEHKKRIKERSRKMLQDGILDECKKLMSIMEGEGGMDFRRGICQSIAYKEIIPILKEAEDKDVELDDSTIQRCAEALDTATWQYARRQMTWIKNRFKTESGLKTVLLDTTDLSRWNESIIATMVNEIVQWHAADAPV
;
A
#
# COMPACT_ATOMS: atom_id res chain seq x y z
N MET A 1 11.81 6.22 3.73
CA MET A 1 11.30 7.20 2.74
C MET A 1 10.09 7.91 3.31
N THR A 2 9.92 9.19 3.03
CA THR A 2 8.73 10.00 3.36
C THR A 2 8.17 10.65 2.12
N CYS A 3 6.90 11.08 2.17
CA CYS A 3 6.24 11.78 1.08
C CYS A 3 5.21 12.73 1.72
N ASP A 4 5.04 13.92 1.13
CA ASP A 4 3.96 14.82 1.49
C ASP A 4 2.60 14.10 1.44
N ALA A 5 1.73 14.44 2.39
CA ALA A 5 0.44 13.77 2.54
C ALA A 5 -0.47 13.97 1.32
N THR A 6 -0.42 15.13 0.68
CA THR A 6 -1.26 15.47 -0.48
C THR A 6 -0.81 14.67 -1.69
N GLU A 7 0.50 14.67 -1.96
CA GLU A 7 1.08 13.93 -3.07
C GLU A 7 0.94 12.41 -2.88
N HIS A 8 1.11 11.91 -1.65
CA HIS A 8 0.91 10.49 -1.35
C HIS A 8 -0.55 10.06 -1.60
N LYS A 9 -1.54 10.84 -1.13
CA LYS A 9 -2.96 10.56 -1.41
C LYS A 9 -3.23 10.53 -2.91
N LYS A 10 -2.68 11.48 -3.67
CA LYS A 10 -2.82 11.52 -5.13
C LYS A 10 -2.28 10.24 -5.78
N ARG A 11 -1.10 9.77 -5.37
CA ARG A 11 -0.49 8.53 -5.88
C ARG A 11 -1.27 7.28 -5.51
N ILE A 12 -1.84 7.24 -4.31
CA ILE A 12 -2.73 6.13 -3.91
C ILE A 12 -3.94 6.07 -4.85
N LYS A 13 -4.62 7.20 -5.07
CA LYS A 13 -5.76 7.27 -6.00
C LYS A 13 -5.41 6.79 -7.41
N GLU A 14 -4.27 7.24 -7.91
CA GLU A 14 -3.80 6.82 -9.23
C GLU A 14 -3.50 5.32 -9.29
N ARG A 15 -2.85 4.78 -8.25
CA ARG A 15 -2.55 3.36 -8.16
C ARG A 15 -3.82 2.51 -8.06
N SER A 16 -4.80 2.92 -7.26
CA SER A 16 -6.09 2.21 -7.12
C SER A 16 -6.84 2.18 -8.44
N ARG A 17 -6.94 3.31 -9.15
CA ARG A 17 -7.53 3.36 -10.49
C ARG A 17 -6.81 2.40 -11.44
N LYS A 18 -5.49 2.43 -11.45
CA LYS A 18 -4.69 1.52 -12.28
C LYS A 18 -4.91 0.05 -11.92
N MET A 19 -5.04 -0.30 -10.63
CA MET A 19 -5.35 -1.67 -10.20
C MET A 19 -6.70 -2.16 -10.73
N LEU A 20 -7.71 -1.29 -10.75
CA LEU A 20 -9.02 -1.61 -11.33
C LEU A 20 -8.93 -1.82 -12.85
N GLN A 21 -8.19 -0.96 -13.56
CA GLN A 21 -7.94 -1.11 -14.99
C GLN A 21 -7.13 -2.36 -15.35
N ASP A 22 -6.19 -2.73 -14.49
CA ASP A 22 -5.30 -3.89 -14.68
C ASP A 22 -5.98 -5.23 -14.30
N GLY A 23 -7.27 -5.24 -13.92
CA GLY A 23 -8.06 -6.47 -13.76
C GLY A 23 -8.18 -7.02 -12.33
N ILE A 24 -8.01 -6.19 -11.29
CA ILE A 24 -8.08 -6.69 -9.91
C ILE A 24 -9.45 -7.28 -9.52
N LEU A 25 -10.54 -6.86 -10.19
CA LEU A 25 -11.86 -7.43 -9.95
C LEU A 25 -11.91 -8.91 -10.39
N ASP A 26 -11.24 -9.24 -11.50
CA ASP A 26 -11.14 -10.61 -11.98
C ASP A 26 -10.25 -11.46 -11.07
N GLU A 27 -9.17 -10.88 -10.53
CA GLU A 27 -8.35 -11.52 -9.51
C GLU A 27 -9.18 -11.85 -8.25
N CYS A 28 -10.04 -10.92 -7.82
CA CYS A 28 -10.93 -11.13 -6.68
C CYS A 28 -11.92 -12.28 -6.94
N LYS A 29 -12.56 -12.30 -8.12
CA LYS A 29 -13.47 -13.39 -8.52
C LYS A 29 -12.76 -14.75 -8.56
N LYS A 30 -11.54 -14.80 -9.10
CA LYS A 30 -10.71 -16.02 -9.07
C LYS A 30 -10.43 -16.48 -7.65
N LEU A 31 -10.02 -15.57 -6.76
CA LEU A 31 -9.73 -15.94 -5.39
C LEU A 31 -10.98 -16.46 -4.67
N MET A 32 -12.15 -15.85 -4.88
CA MET A 32 -13.42 -16.34 -4.32
C MET A 32 -13.68 -17.79 -4.73
N SER A 33 -13.58 -18.08 -6.03
CA SER A 33 -13.79 -19.44 -6.56
C SER A 33 -12.79 -20.47 -6.00
N ILE A 34 -11.52 -20.09 -5.83
CA ILE A 34 -10.51 -20.97 -5.22
C ILE A 34 -10.89 -21.26 -3.76
N MET A 35 -11.27 -20.24 -3.00
CA MET A 35 -11.53 -20.35 -1.57
C MET A 35 -12.84 -21.08 -1.26
N GLU A 36 -13.82 -21.10 -2.18
CA GLU A 36 -15.02 -21.93 -2.04
C GLU A 36 -14.70 -23.42 -1.90
N GLY A 37 -13.66 -23.89 -2.59
CA GLY A 37 -13.15 -25.26 -2.47
C GLY A 37 -12.34 -25.54 -1.20
N GLU A 38 -11.84 -24.51 -0.52
CA GLU A 38 -10.94 -24.62 0.64
C GLU A 38 -11.62 -24.33 2.00
N GLY A 39 -12.95 -24.28 2.03
CA GLY A 39 -13.72 -24.06 3.26
C GLY A 39 -14.10 -22.59 3.52
N GLY A 40 -14.01 -21.75 2.49
CA GLY A 40 -14.45 -20.36 2.50
C GLY A 40 -13.33 -19.36 2.83
N MET A 41 -13.70 -18.08 2.88
CA MET A 41 -12.74 -17.00 3.11
C MET A 41 -12.67 -16.56 4.56
N ASP A 42 -11.45 -16.47 5.09
CA ASP A 42 -11.15 -15.89 6.40
C ASP A 42 -10.29 -14.63 6.27
N PHE A 43 -10.92 -13.45 6.32
CA PHE A 43 -10.25 -12.14 6.25
C PHE A 43 -9.36 -11.79 7.45
N ARG A 44 -9.16 -12.73 8.39
CA ARG A 44 -8.24 -12.59 9.52
C ARG A 44 -6.93 -13.35 9.32
N ARG A 45 -6.77 -14.10 8.23
CA ARG A 45 -5.60 -14.95 8.01
C ARG A 45 -5.18 -14.98 6.54
N GLY A 46 -3.88 -15.22 6.32
CA GLY A 46 -3.32 -15.49 5.00
C GLY A 46 -3.57 -14.38 3.98
N ILE A 47 -3.76 -14.78 2.72
CA ILE A 47 -3.89 -13.87 1.58
C ILE A 47 -5.13 -12.96 1.68
N CYS A 48 -6.19 -13.43 2.35
CA CYS A 48 -7.42 -12.66 2.54
C CYS A 48 -7.22 -11.41 3.42
N GLN A 49 -6.09 -11.25 4.10
CA GLN A 49 -5.75 -10.02 4.83
C GLN A 49 -5.23 -8.89 3.93
N SER A 50 -4.94 -9.18 2.66
CA SER A 50 -4.58 -8.15 1.67
C SER A 50 -5.69 -7.10 1.59
N ILE A 51 -5.30 -5.82 1.59
CA ILE A 51 -6.24 -4.69 1.51
C ILE A 51 -7.17 -4.86 0.30
N ALA A 52 -6.62 -5.26 -0.85
CA ALA A 52 -7.43 -5.39 -2.06
C ALA A 52 -8.59 -6.38 -1.88
N TYR A 53 -8.28 -7.60 -1.46
CA TYR A 53 -9.30 -8.64 -1.28
C TYR A 53 -10.27 -8.32 -0.15
N LYS A 54 -9.75 -7.78 0.95
CA LYS A 54 -10.56 -7.45 2.13
C LYS A 54 -11.59 -6.36 1.86
N GLU A 55 -11.27 -5.38 1.02
CA GLU A 55 -12.16 -4.26 0.72
C GLU A 55 -13.05 -4.52 -0.51
N ILE A 56 -12.52 -5.16 -1.57
CA ILE A 56 -13.26 -5.36 -2.83
C ILE A 56 -14.25 -6.52 -2.71
N ILE A 57 -13.84 -7.66 -2.15
CA ILE A 57 -14.67 -8.87 -2.21
C ILE A 57 -16.03 -8.69 -1.53
N PRO A 58 -16.15 -8.06 -0.35
CA PRO A 58 -17.47 -7.79 0.23
C PRO A 58 -18.41 -7.01 -0.69
N ILE A 59 -17.88 -6.05 -1.46
CA ILE A 59 -18.66 -5.28 -2.45
C ILE A 59 -19.11 -6.17 -3.60
N LEU A 60 -18.22 -7.04 -4.11
CA LEU A 60 -18.57 -7.97 -5.19
C LEU A 60 -19.64 -8.97 -4.75
N LYS A 61 -19.54 -9.52 -3.54
CA LYS A 61 -20.55 -10.41 -2.97
C LYS A 61 -21.90 -9.72 -2.79
N GLU A 62 -21.90 -8.47 -2.33
CA GLU A 62 -23.14 -7.70 -2.20
C GLU A 62 -23.82 -7.48 -3.56
N ALA A 63 -23.05 -7.27 -4.63
CA ALA A 63 -23.58 -7.14 -5.99
C ALA A 63 -24.15 -8.47 -6.50
N GLU A 64 -23.42 -9.58 -6.27
CA GLU A 64 -23.85 -10.94 -6.63
C GLU A 64 -25.13 -11.36 -5.89
N ASP A 65 -25.20 -11.14 -4.57
CA ASP A 65 -26.37 -11.46 -3.73
C ASP A 65 -27.62 -10.67 -4.15
N LYS A 66 -27.45 -9.49 -4.74
CA LYS A 66 -28.53 -8.61 -5.21
C LYS A 66 -28.87 -8.81 -6.69
N ASP A 67 -28.16 -9.71 -7.39
CA ASP A 67 -28.26 -9.90 -8.84
C ASP A 67 -28.08 -8.59 -9.62
N VAL A 68 -27.12 -7.77 -9.16
CA VAL A 68 -26.80 -6.46 -9.75
C VAL A 68 -25.53 -6.57 -10.59
N GLU A 69 -25.63 -6.16 -11.85
CA GLU A 69 -24.48 -6.03 -12.75
C GLU A 69 -23.41 -5.08 -12.18
N LEU A 70 -22.14 -5.39 -12.44
CA LEU A 70 -21.02 -4.54 -12.02
C LEU A 70 -21.00 -3.26 -12.87
N ASP A 71 -21.68 -2.25 -12.38
CA ASP A 71 -21.77 -0.93 -12.98
C ASP A 71 -20.64 0.01 -12.52
N ASP A 72 -20.58 1.19 -13.13
CA ASP A 72 -19.61 2.24 -12.79
C ASP A 72 -19.71 2.64 -11.31
N SER A 73 -20.90 2.58 -10.71
CA SER A 73 -21.11 2.87 -9.29
C SER A 73 -20.40 1.85 -8.39
N THR A 74 -20.51 0.57 -8.72
CA THR A 74 -19.86 -0.51 -7.98
C THR A 74 -18.34 -0.44 -8.12
N ILE A 75 -17.83 -0.12 -9.32
CA ILE A 75 -16.41 0.09 -9.57
C ILE A 75 -15.88 1.29 -8.77
N GLN A 76 -16.64 2.39 -8.74
CA GLN A 76 -16.29 3.58 -7.98
C GLN A 76 -16.24 3.30 -6.47
N ARG A 77 -17.20 2.53 -5.94
CA ARG A 77 -17.18 2.07 -4.53
C ARG A 77 -15.92 1.25 -4.22
N CYS A 78 -15.52 0.34 -5.12
CA CYS A 78 -14.29 -0.43 -4.97
C CYS A 78 -13.06 0.49 -4.92
N ALA A 79 -13.00 1.50 -5.80
CA ALA A 79 -11.90 2.47 -5.82
C ALA A 79 -11.79 3.25 -4.51
N GLU A 80 -12.91 3.75 -3.99
CA GLU A 80 -12.95 4.53 -2.75
C GLU A 80 -12.58 3.70 -1.52
N ALA A 81 -13.01 2.45 -1.48
CA ALA A 81 -12.64 1.51 -0.42
C ALA A 81 -11.12 1.24 -0.43
N LEU A 82 -10.55 0.95 -1.61
CA LEU A 82 -9.11 0.78 -1.81
C LEU A 82 -8.32 2.03 -1.38
N ASP A 83 -8.74 3.21 -1.84
CA ASP A 83 -8.09 4.47 -1.53
C ASP A 83 -8.06 4.73 -0.03
N THR A 84 -9.20 4.55 0.63
CA THR A 84 -9.37 4.80 2.05
C THR A 84 -8.53 3.83 2.88
N ALA A 85 -8.64 2.54 2.61
CA ALA A 85 -7.92 1.51 3.36
C ALA A 85 -6.40 1.63 3.15
N THR A 86 -5.96 1.89 1.92
CA THR A 86 -4.54 2.09 1.59
C THR A 86 -3.97 3.33 2.28
N TRP A 87 -4.72 4.44 2.30
CA TRP A 87 -4.31 5.65 3.02
C TRP A 87 -4.21 5.42 4.52
N GLN A 88 -5.18 4.75 5.13
CA GLN A 88 -5.12 4.39 6.55
C GLN A 88 -3.93 3.48 6.85
N TYR A 89 -3.63 2.52 5.98
CA TYR A 89 -2.48 1.64 6.12
C TYR A 89 -1.16 2.43 6.05
N ALA A 90 -1.00 3.32 5.05
CA ALA A 90 0.17 4.19 4.93
C ALA A 90 0.37 5.07 6.19
N ARG A 91 -0.70 5.61 6.77
CA ARG A 91 -0.62 6.35 8.04
C ARG A 91 -0.18 5.46 9.20
N ARG A 92 -0.73 4.26 9.31
CA ARG A 92 -0.32 3.28 10.35
C ARG A 92 1.15 2.91 10.21
N GLN A 93 1.64 2.69 8.98
CA GLN A 93 3.06 2.46 8.72
C GLN A 93 3.92 3.62 9.23
N MET A 94 3.54 4.86 8.92
CA MET A 94 4.28 6.04 9.39
C MET A 94 4.29 6.17 10.92
N THR A 95 3.17 5.91 11.59
CA THR A 95 3.09 5.88 13.05
C THR A 95 4.00 4.80 13.62
N TRP A 96 3.98 3.59 13.06
CA TRP A 96 4.80 2.48 13.51
C TRP A 96 6.30 2.75 13.32
N ILE A 97 6.69 3.33 12.17
CA ILE A 97 8.08 3.71 11.89
C ILE A 97 8.56 4.77 12.88
N LYS A 98 7.77 5.81 13.13
CA LYS A 98 8.15 6.91 14.03
C LYS A 98 8.24 6.47 15.49
N ASN A 99 7.26 5.71 15.96
CA ASN A 99 7.11 5.46 17.39
C ASN A 99 7.75 4.15 17.85
N ARG A 100 7.86 3.17 16.95
CA ARG A 100 8.36 1.84 17.30
C ARG A 100 9.71 1.56 16.66
N PHE A 101 9.79 1.64 15.32
CA PHE A 101 11.02 1.31 14.61
C PHE A 101 12.20 2.19 15.05
N LYS A 102 12.04 3.51 15.05
CA LYS A 102 13.12 4.42 15.45
C LYS A 102 13.48 4.32 16.93
N THR A 103 12.49 4.12 17.80
CA THR A 103 12.68 4.11 19.26
C THR A 103 13.31 2.81 19.75
N GLU A 104 12.89 1.66 19.19
CA GLU A 104 13.28 0.34 19.70
C GLU A 104 14.54 -0.23 19.02
N SER A 105 14.87 0.21 17.81
CA SER A 105 15.90 -0.48 17.00
C SER A 105 17.34 -0.07 17.30
N GLY A 106 17.56 1.14 17.83
CA GLY A 106 18.91 1.71 17.98
C GLY A 106 19.67 1.87 16.65
N LEU A 107 19.00 1.67 15.51
CA LEU A 107 19.61 1.70 14.19
C LEU A 107 19.83 3.14 13.74
N LYS A 108 20.98 3.41 13.11
CA LYS A 108 21.19 4.63 12.32
C LYS A 108 20.17 4.61 11.17
N THR A 109 19.34 5.66 11.05
CA THR A 109 18.32 5.76 9.98
C THR A 109 18.44 7.10 9.26
N VAL A 110 18.30 7.05 7.93
CA VAL A 110 18.21 8.25 7.07
C VAL A 110 16.80 8.41 6.55
N LEU A 111 16.31 9.64 6.58
CA LEU A 111 15.02 9.99 6.02
C LEU A 111 15.19 10.48 4.58
N LEU A 112 14.66 9.73 3.63
CA LEU A 112 14.67 10.09 2.21
C LEU A 112 13.32 10.67 1.81
N ASP A 113 13.28 11.93 1.39
CA ASP A 113 12.04 12.56 0.91
C ASP A 113 11.78 12.19 -0.57
N THR A 114 10.65 11.52 -0.80
CA THR A 114 10.17 11.01 -2.09
C THR A 114 8.98 11.79 -2.62
N THR A 115 8.73 12.98 -2.07
CA THR A 115 7.63 13.86 -2.51
C THR A 115 7.77 14.22 -3.98
N ASP A 116 8.97 14.60 -4.43
CA ASP A 116 9.23 14.89 -5.84
C ASP A 116 10.12 13.81 -6.46
N LEU A 117 9.50 12.96 -7.28
CA LEU A 117 10.21 11.87 -7.98
C LEU A 117 11.01 12.36 -9.19
N SER A 118 10.80 13.58 -9.68
CA SER A 118 11.61 14.13 -10.78
C SER A 118 13.07 14.32 -10.36
N ARG A 119 13.29 14.51 -9.05
CA ARG A 119 14.61 14.70 -8.44
C ARG A 119 15.19 13.41 -7.86
N TRP A 120 14.76 12.24 -8.36
CA TRP A 120 15.15 10.94 -7.82
C TRP A 120 16.67 10.76 -7.73
N ASN A 121 17.38 10.97 -8.84
CA ASN A 121 18.82 10.79 -8.87
C ASN A 121 19.56 11.89 -8.09
N GLU A 122 19.14 13.14 -8.25
CA GLU A 122 19.84 14.31 -7.72
C GLU A 122 19.65 14.52 -6.21
N SER A 123 18.48 14.17 -5.68
CA SER A 123 18.13 14.39 -4.28
C SER A 123 18.19 13.09 -3.50
N ILE A 124 17.43 12.08 -3.92
CA ILE A 124 17.19 10.88 -3.11
C ILE A 124 18.42 9.97 -3.12
N ILE A 125 18.90 9.60 -4.31
CA ILE A 125 20.06 8.72 -4.45
C ILE A 125 21.33 9.40 -3.92
N ALA A 126 21.57 10.66 -4.27
CA ALA A 126 22.73 11.40 -3.78
C ALA A 126 22.75 11.49 -2.25
N THR A 127 21.62 11.82 -1.61
CA THR A 127 21.52 11.86 -0.14
C THR A 127 21.81 10.48 0.47
N MET A 128 21.20 9.42 -0.08
CA MET A 128 21.42 8.06 0.41
C MET A 128 22.90 7.64 0.34
N VAL A 129 23.56 7.88 -0.80
CA VAL A 129 24.96 7.53 -1.00
C VAL A 129 25.86 8.31 -0.03
N ASN A 130 25.65 9.62 0.10
CA ASN A 130 26.45 10.46 1.00
C ASN A 130 26.36 10.00 2.45
N GLU A 131 25.16 9.68 2.92
CA GLU A 131 24.94 9.21 4.29
C GLU A 131 25.59 7.85 4.55
N ILE A 132 25.47 6.92 3.60
CA ILE A 132 26.13 5.60 3.69
C ILE A 132 27.65 5.76 3.74
N VAL A 133 28.23 6.62 2.89
CA VAL A 133 29.67 6.89 2.88
C VAL A 133 30.12 7.50 4.21
N GLN A 134 29.37 8.47 4.76
CA GLN A 134 29.68 9.07 6.06
C GLN A 134 29.62 8.05 7.20
N TRP A 135 28.64 7.15 7.18
CA TRP A 135 28.54 6.10 8.19
C TRP A 135 29.72 5.14 8.13
N HIS A 136 30.13 4.71 6.94
CA HIS A 136 31.32 3.87 6.76
C HIS A 136 32.61 4.58 7.21
N ALA A 137 32.75 5.87 6.92
CA ALA A 137 33.92 6.64 7.34
C ALA A 137 33.98 6.82 8.88
N ALA A 138 32.82 6.99 9.54
CA ALA A 138 32.74 7.14 10.99
C ALA A 138 32.97 5.82 11.76
N ASP A 139 32.76 4.67 11.12
CA ASP A 139 32.95 3.34 11.70
C ASP A 139 34.34 2.74 11.36
N ALA A 140 35.23 3.50 10.70
CA ALA A 140 36.60 3.08 10.41
C ALA A 140 37.51 3.16 11.65
N PRO A 141 38.32 2.13 11.95
CA PRO A 141 39.24 2.16 13.10
C PRO A 141 40.32 3.25 12.91
N VAL A 142 40.59 4.00 13.99
CA VAL A 142 41.66 5.01 14.09
C VAL A 142 43.03 4.36 14.00
#